data_AF-A0A4Y2TFJ2-F1
#
_entry.id   AF-A0A4Y2TFJ2-F1
#
_cell.length_a   1.000
_cell.length_b   1.000
_cell.length_c   1.000
_cell.angle_alpha   90.00
_cell.angle_beta   90.00
_cell.angle_gamma   90.00
#
_symmetry.space_group_name_H-M   'P 1'
#
loop_
_entity.id
_entity.type
_entity.pdbx_description
1 polymer ?
#
loop_
_entity_poly.entity_id
_entity_poly.type
_entity_poly.pdbx_seq_one_letter_code
_entity_poly.pdbx_strand_id
1 'polypeptide(L)'
;MRIGHFGKQCLPVCQLNPCSESSTCESVIPSVLNQTKKKMYHCKCDAQHTGDYCEVNLDMPCPSNWWGYPICGPCQCDINKGYSADCNKTTGECYCEVNHFQPRDSAICYSCNCYAVGSYGNGCDPVSGQCHCRPGVIGRRCDSCSNPFAEVTLRGCEVVYDSCPKAYSREIWWPRTFFDEIVEQDCPEGSVGTATRFCSEQHGWGEPDLFGCTSLSFVELADQLGNLQKGLMELNTSLVVEYAHQLQTAVNKTFPLYGNDVLIFSLFFHQIIQHEKQKAGLDLSHRQDRYFIKAPLDQSRPWATAQLNHWIKQPWTELSFRFKIHRIDSVP
;
A
#
# COMPACT_ATOMS: atom_id res chain seq x y z
N MET A 1 37.62 -50.96 30.72
CA MET A 1 36.97 -49.66 31.02
C MET A 1 35.88 -49.94 32.04
N ARG A 2 35.92 -49.32 33.23
CA ARG A 2 34.82 -49.37 34.19
C ARG A 2 33.71 -48.43 33.72
N ILE A 3 32.46 -48.82 33.94
CA ILE A 3 31.28 -48.04 33.57
C ILE A 3 31.39 -46.63 34.18
N GLY A 4 31.21 -45.58 33.36
CA GLY A 4 31.24 -44.18 33.82
C GLY A 4 32.62 -43.59 34.15
N HIS A 5 33.73 -44.21 33.70
CA HIS A 5 35.09 -43.72 33.94
C HIS A 5 35.87 -43.48 32.63
N PHE A 6 36.61 -42.38 32.53
CA PHE A 6 37.31 -41.94 31.32
C PHE A 6 38.84 -41.82 31.53
N GLY A 7 39.61 -42.04 30.46
CA GLY A 7 41.08 -41.93 30.47
C GLY A 7 41.84 -43.15 30.99
N LYS A 8 43.18 -43.12 30.88
CA LYS A 8 44.09 -44.21 31.28
C LYS A 8 44.08 -44.50 32.78
N GLN A 9 43.68 -43.53 33.59
CA GLN A 9 43.58 -43.62 35.05
C GLN A 9 42.19 -44.03 35.56
N CYS A 10 41.21 -44.26 34.67
CA CYS A 10 39.84 -44.61 35.03
C CYS A 10 39.25 -43.65 36.10
N LEU A 11 39.19 -42.34 35.80
CA LEU A 11 38.55 -41.35 36.68
C LEU A 11 37.05 -41.25 36.36
N PRO A 12 36.16 -41.07 37.35
CA PRO A 12 34.73 -40.99 37.12
C PRO A 12 34.37 -39.74 36.34
N VAL A 13 33.57 -39.88 35.28
CA VAL A 13 33.29 -38.84 34.29
C VAL A 13 32.67 -37.59 34.91
N CYS A 14 31.77 -37.74 35.89
CA CYS A 14 31.10 -36.59 36.53
C CYS A 14 32.01 -35.78 37.47
N GLN A 15 33.20 -36.26 37.84
CA GLN A 15 34.19 -35.43 38.55
C GLN A 15 34.89 -34.42 37.64
N LEU A 16 34.82 -34.62 36.32
CA LEU A 16 35.37 -33.68 35.33
C LEU A 16 34.38 -32.57 34.96
N ASN A 17 33.23 -32.50 35.64
CA ASN A 17 32.08 -31.62 35.37
C ASN A 17 31.84 -31.35 33.87
N PRO A 18 31.43 -32.37 33.09
CA PRO A 18 31.21 -32.22 31.65
C PRO A 18 29.95 -31.43 31.28
N CYS A 19 29.18 -30.96 32.27
CA CYS A 19 27.94 -30.21 32.09
C CYS A 19 28.17 -28.73 32.48
N SER A 20 27.41 -27.78 31.93
CA SER A 20 27.53 -26.35 32.26
C SER A 20 27.38 -26.07 33.77
N GLU A 21 28.01 -24.99 34.28
CA GLU A 21 28.31 -24.66 35.69
C GLU A 21 27.14 -24.81 36.70
N SER A 22 25.87 -24.79 36.26
CA SER A 22 24.67 -24.90 37.11
C SER A 22 23.89 -26.23 36.98
N SER A 23 24.41 -27.23 36.27
CA SER A 23 23.70 -28.49 35.97
C SER A 23 24.28 -29.73 36.67
N THR A 24 23.45 -30.74 36.93
CA THR A 24 23.84 -31.94 37.71
C THR A 24 24.22 -33.11 36.79
N CYS A 25 25.44 -33.64 36.90
CA CYS A 25 25.87 -34.81 36.14
C CYS A 25 25.47 -36.13 36.83
N GLU A 26 24.75 -37.01 36.12
CA GLU A 26 24.37 -38.35 36.60
C GLU A 26 25.03 -39.44 35.74
N SER A 27 25.71 -40.38 36.38
CA SER A 27 26.29 -41.56 35.69
C SER A 27 25.24 -42.66 35.52
N VAL A 28 25.09 -43.20 34.31
CA VAL A 28 24.09 -44.23 34.01
C VAL A 28 24.75 -45.61 34.01
N ILE A 29 24.18 -46.55 34.77
CA ILE A 29 24.59 -47.96 34.79
C ILE A 29 23.80 -48.70 33.69
N PRO A 30 24.44 -49.32 32.67
CA PRO A 30 23.71 -49.99 31.61
C PRO A 30 22.97 -51.22 32.15
N SER A 31 21.65 -51.13 32.24
CA SER A 31 20.78 -52.31 32.32
C SER A 31 20.65 -52.93 30.92
N VAL A 32 20.56 -54.26 30.87
CA VAL A 32 20.88 -55.16 29.74
C VAL A 32 19.96 -55.03 28.49
N LEU A 33 19.21 -53.94 28.33
CA LEU A 33 18.31 -53.78 27.18
C LEU A 33 18.44 -52.40 26.53
N ASN A 34 19.42 -52.28 25.63
CA ASN A 34 19.40 -51.56 24.33
C ASN A 34 20.79 -51.02 23.97
N GLN A 35 21.50 -51.82 23.16
CA GLN A 35 22.87 -51.64 22.68
C GLN A 35 23.03 -50.55 21.58
N THR A 36 22.41 -49.38 21.73
CA THR A 36 22.55 -48.33 20.70
C THR A 36 22.85 -46.92 21.22
N LYS A 37 22.89 -46.67 22.54
CA LYS A 37 23.38 -45.37 23.07
C LYS A 37 24.75 -45.53 23.75
N LYS A 38 25.80 -45.01 23.09
CA LYS A 38 27.22 -45.07 23.50
C LYS A 38 27.61 -44.03 24.59
N LYS A 39 26.65 -43.37 25.24
CA LYS A 39 26.88 -42.39 26.32
C LYS A 39 26.56 -43.03 27.68
N MET A 40 27.52 -43.02 28.62
CA MET A 40 27.43 -43.66 29.94
C MET A 40 27.12 -42.66 31.08
N TYR A 41 26.77 -41.42 30.73
CA TYR A 41 26.39 -40.33 31.64
C TYR A 41 25.37 -39.42 30.95
N HIS A 42 24.58 -38.70 31.74
CA HIS A 42 23.61 -37.71 31.29
C HIS A 42 23.67 -36.47 32.19
N CYS A 43 23.58 -35.28 31.58
CA CYS A 43 23.51 -34.01 32.29
C CYS A 43 22.04 -33.63 32.53
N LYS A 44 21.67 -33.43 33.80
CA LYS A 44 20.37 -32.92 34.20
C LYS A 44 20.43 -31.41 34.32
N CYS A 45 19.80 -30.71 33.39
CA CYS A 45 19.83 -29.26 33.30
C CYS A 45 18.92 -28.59 34.34
N ASP A 46 19.25 -27.35 34.70
CA ASP A 46 18.37 -26.48 35.48
C ASP A 46 17.19 -25.99 34.61
N ALA A 47 16.26 -25.24 35.19
CA ALA A 47 15.08 -24.75 34.48
C ALA A 47 15.40 -23.73 33.36
N GLN A 48 16.66 -23.29 33.23
CA GLN A 48 17.11 -22.25 32.29
C GLN A 48 18.07 -22.79 31.24
N HIS A 49 18.38 -24.09 31.21
CA HIS A 49 19.28 -24.68 30.21
C HIS A 49 18.74 -26.00 29.63
N THR A 50 19.07 -26.29 28.38
CA THR A 50 18.70 -27.49 27.62
C THR A 50 19.88 -27.94 26.74
N GLY A 51 19.77 -29.10 26.09
CA GLY A 51 20.86 -29.74 25.35
C GLY A 51 21.48 -30.95 26.08
N ASP A 52 22.37 -31.67 25.40
CA ASP A 52 22.97 -32.91 25.93
C ASP A 52 23.94 -32.65 27.10
N TYR A 53 24.47 -31.42 27.18
CA TYR A 53 25.41 -30.92 28.18
C TYR A 53 24.89 -29.67 28.92
N CYS A 54 23.61 -29.33 28.75
CA CYS A 54 23.00 -28.10 29.27
C CYS A 54 23.67 -26.82 28.74
N GLU A 55 24.06 -26.87 27.47
CA GLU A 55 24.80 -25.82 26.77
C GLU A 55 23.90 -24.75 26.13
N VAL A 56 22.60 -25.04 25.98
CA VAL A 56 21.63 -24.14 25.35
C VAL A 56 20.84 -23.43 26.45
N ASN A 57 20.94 -22.11 26.56
CA ASN A 57 20.09 -21.35 27.47
C ASN A 57 18.63 -21.33 26.94
N LEU A 58 17.65 -21.56 27.82
CA LEU A 58 16.20 -21.46 27.58
C LEU A 58 15.71 -20.03 27.39
N ASP A 59 16.57 -19.02 27.55
CA ASP A 59 16.40 -17.64 27.10
C ASP A 59 16.32 -17.55 25.56
N MET A 60 15.56 -18.44 24.92
CA MET A 60 15.19 -18.30 23.54
C MET A 60 14.00 -17.34 23.50
N PRO A 61 14.17 -16.11 22.97
CA PRO A 61 13.06 -15.19 22.82
C PRO A 61 11.96 -15.82 21.97
N CYS A 62 10.71 -15.42 22.18
CA CYS A 62 9.57 -15.91 21.40
C CYS A 62 9.87 -15.88 19.89
N PRO A 63 9.38 -16.88 19.12
CA PRO A 63 9.59 -16.94 17.67
C PRO A 63 9.08 -15.69 16.94
N SER A 64 9.44 -15.53 15.67
CA SER A 64 8.98 -14.41 14.83
C SER A 64 7.46 -14.27 14.86
N ASN A 65 6.98 -13.03 14.90
CA ASN A 65 5.56 -12.65 15.03
C ASN A 65 4.90 -13.02 16.37
N TRP A 66 5.68 -13.41 17.38
CA TRP A 66 5.22 -13.68 18.75
C TRP A 66 6.00 -12.84 19.77
N TRP A 67 5.37 -12.55 20.91
CA TRP A 67 5.92 -11.76 22.01
C TRP A 67 5.45 -12.27 23.38
N GLY A 68 6.13 -11.86 24.45
CA GLY A 68 5.80 -12.21 25.82
C GLY A 68 6.90 -13.03 26.52
N TYR A 69 6.78 -13.15 27.83
CA TYR A 69 7.60 -14.03 28.66
C TYR A 69 6.86 -14.28 29.99
N PRO A 70 6.79 -15.52 30.51
CA PRO A 70 7.34 -16.78 29.99
C PRO A 70 6.43 -17.51 28.98
N ILE A 71 5.22 -16.99 28.76
CA ILE A 71 4.26 -17.52 27.77
C ILE A 71 4.26 -16.56 26.58
N CYS A 72 4.45 -17.10 25.39
CA CYS A 72 4.39 -16.34 24.14
C CYS A 72 2.95 -16.22 23.63
N GLY A 73 2.55 -15.03 23.21
CA GLY A 73 1.34 -14.76 22.44
C GLY A 73 1.67 -14.16 21.07
N PRO A 74 0.73 -14.22 20.09
CA PRO A 74 0.94 -13.65 18.76
C PRO A 74 0.95 -12.11 18.80
N CYS A 75 1.76 -11.49 17.93
CA CYS A 75 1.70 -10.05 17.65
C CYS A 75 0.40 -9.74 16.88
N GLN A 76 -0.33 -8.71 17.31
CA GLN A 76 -1.59 -8.27 16.70
C GLN A 76 -1.39 -6.98 15.89
N CYS A 77 -0.43 -6.98 14.96
CA CYS A 77 -0.08 -5.82 14.16
C CYS A 77 -0.78 -5.82 12.79
N ASP A 78 -1.27 -4.66 12.36
CA ASP A 78 -1.98 -4.51 11.08
C ASP A 78 -1.01 -4.28 9.93
N ILE A 79 -0.64 -5.36 9.24
CA ILE A 79 0.32 -5.33 8.13
C ILE A 79 -0.19 -4.49 6.96
N ASN A 80 -1.51 -4.40 6.75
CA ASN A 80 -2.08 -3.58 5.66
C ASN A 80 -1.86 -2.08 5.88
N LYS A 81 -1.58 -1.68 7.12
CA LYS A 81 -1.22 -0.30 7.48
C LYS A 81 0.29 -0.07 7.52
N GLY A 82 1.10 -0.99 6.99
CA GLY A 82 2.55 -0.86 6.91
C GLY A 82 3.31 -1.15 8.23
N TYR A 83 2.65 -1.78 9.20
CA TYR A 83 3.31 -2.28 10.40
C TYR A 83 4.04 -3.60 10.13
N SER A 84 5.12 -3.81 10.88
CA SER A 84 5.81 -5.09 10.88
C SER A 84 4.94 -6.20 11.48
N ALA A 85 5.07 -7.40 10.94
CA ALA A 85 4.50 -8.60 11.54
C ALA A 85 5.18 -8.95 12.88
N ASP A 86 6.44 -8.53 13.05
CA ASP A 86 7.17 -8.60 14.29
C ASP A 86 6.83 -7.41 15.20
N CYS A 87 6.70 -7.68 16.49
CA CYS A 87 6.47 -6.67 17.51
C CYS A 87 7.55 -6.75 18.60
N ASN A 88 7.58 -5.76 19.47
CA ASN A 88 8.51 -5.74 20.60
C ASN A 88 8.33 -7.02 21.45
N LYS A 89 9.41 -7.80 21.62
CA LYS A 89 9.34 -9.13 22.25
C LYS A 89 8.91 -9.09 23.72
N THR A 90 9.06 -7.97 24.41
CA THR A 90 8.69 -7.83 25.82
C THR A 90 7.34 -7.13 26.00
N THR A 91 7.06 -6.08 25.23
CA THR A 91 5.85 -5.25 25.41
C THR A 91 4.71 -5.58 24.46
N GLY A 92 4.99 -6.26 23.34
CA GLY A 92 4.02 -6.52 22.28
C GLY A 92 3.72 -5.31 21.39
N GLU A 93 4.43 -4.20 21.58
CA GLU A 93 4.21 -2.97 20.82
C GLU A 93 4.61 -3.15 19.35
N CYS A 94 3.67 -2.81 18.46
CA CYS A 94 3.87 -2.83 17.01
C CYS A 94 4.67 -1.61 16.56
N TYR A 95 5.59 -1.83 15.63
CA TYR A 95 6.40 -0.78 15.02
C TYR A 95 6.28 -0.84 13.50
N CYS A 96 6.55 0.28 12.83
CA CYS A 96 6.51 0.33 11.38
C CYS A 96 7.56 -0.60 10.77
N GLU A 97 7.24 -1.17 9.61
CA GLU A 97 8.17 -1.99 8.84
C GLU A 97 9.46 -1.21 8.52
N VAL A 98 10.57 -1.91 8.24
CA VAL A 98 11.83 -1.25 7.89
C VAL A 98 11.61 -0.32 6.68
N ASN A 99 12.24 0.86 6.71
CA ASN A 99 12.04 1.91 5.71
C ASN A 99 10.59 2.42 5.62
N HIS A 100 9.87 2.47 6.74
CA HIS A 100 8.57 3.15 6.85
C HIS A 100 8.59 4.22 7.95
N PHE A 101 7.65 5.15 7.87
CA PHE A 101 7.46 6.24 8.83
C PHE A 101 5.99 6.43 9.16
N GLN A 102 5.71 6.92 10.37
CA GLN A 102 4.36 7.20 10.86
C GLN A 102 4.26 8.66 11.33
N PRO A 103 3.52 9.51 10.59
CA PRO A 103 3.20 10.87 11.03
C PRO A 103 2.42 10.87 12.35
N ARG A 104 2.57 11.92 13.17
CA ARG A 104 1.94 12.01 14.51
C ARG A 104 0.41 11.89 14.48
N ASP A 105 -0.22 12.37 13.41
CA ASP A 105 -1.68 12.39 13.24
C ASP A 105 -2.20 11.19 12.43
N SER A 106 -1.35 10.18 12.18
CA SER A 106 -1.71 9.00 11.39
C SER A 106 -1.48 7.72 12.16
N ALA A 107 -2.40 6.76 12.00
CA ALA A 107 -2.28 5.39 12.47
C ALA A 107 -1.79 4.42 11.38
N ILE A 108 -1.19 4.96 10.30
CA ILE A 108 -0.71 4.22 9.14
C ILE A 108 0.78 4.53 8.97
N CYS A 109 1.57 3.48 8.75
CA CYS A 109 2.97 3.55 8.39
C CYS A 109 3.10 3.62 6.86
N TYR A 110 3.78 4.66 6.37
CA TYR A 110 4.03 4.87 4.95
C TYR A 110 5.45 4.48 4.58
N SER A 111 5.64 3.89 3.41
CA SER A 111 6.98 3.59 2.90
C SER A 111 7.78 4.87 2.64
N CYS A 112 9.02 4.91 3.14
CA CYS A 112 9.97 6.00 2.96
C CYS A 112 10.15 6.32 1.47
N ASN A 113 10.36 5.28 0.64
CA ASN A 113 10.58 5.40 -0.80
C ASN A 113 11.69 6.40 -1.17
N CYS A 114 12.82 6.36 -0.46
CA CYS A 114 13.96 7.21 -0.75
C CYS A 114 14.54 6.92 -2.13
N TYR A 115 14.87 7.97 -2.88
CA TYR A 115 15.50 7.82 -4.19
C TYR A 115 16.96 7.44 -4.01
N ALA A 116 17.32 6.21 -4.38
CA ALA A 116 18.65 5.64 -4.12
C ALA A 116 19.82 6.47 -4.69
N VAL A 117 19.59 7.21 -5.78
CA VAL A 117 20.63 8.08 -6.36
C VAL A 117 20.82 9.35 -5.54
N GLY A 118 19.73 9.97 -5.09
CA GLY A 118 19.77 11.24 -4.34
C GLY A 118 19.91 11.11 -2.84
N SER A 119 19.82 9.89 -2.29
CA SER A 119 19.94 9.61 -0.86
C SER A 119 21.16 8.74 -0.53
N TYR A 120 21.54 8.72 0.74
CA TYR A 120 22.60 7.85 1.25
C TYR A 120 22.12 6.44 1.61
N GLY A 121 20.81 6.22 1.65
CA GLY A 121 20.19 4.94 1.99
C GLY A 121 18.67 4.99 1.90
N ASN A 122 18.03 3.86 2.18
CA ASN A 122 16.57 3.70 2.01
C ASN A 122 15.76 4.09 3.26
N GLY A 123 16.44 4.31 4.39
CA GLY A 123 15.84 4.72 5.64
C GLY A 123 15.47 6.21 5.65
N CYS A 124 14.41 6.54 6.37
CA CYS A 124 13.97 7.92 6.57
C CYS A 124 13.65 8.18 8.05
N ASP A 125 13.48 9.45 8.39
CA ASP A 125 13.04 9.86 9.73
C ASP A 125 11.67 9.23 10.08
N PRO A 126 11.53 8.59 11.25
CA PRO A 126 10.35 7.78 11.58
C PRO A 126 9.05 8.57 11.72
N VAL A 127 9.10 9.92 11.81
CA VAL A 127 7.91 10.76 11.98
C VAL A 127 7.64 11.61 10.74
N SER A 128 8.65 12.32 10.24
CA SER A 128 8.55 13.22 9.08
C SER A 128 8.66 12.47 7.74
N GLY A 129 9.25 11.28 7.74
CA GLY A 129 9.52 10.52 6.53
C GLY A 129 10.62 11.12 5.64
N GLN A 130 11.38 12.10 6.14
CA GLN A 130 12.46 12.73 5.38
C GLN A 130 13.65 11.77 5.21
N CYS A 131 14.01 11.51 3.96
CA CYS A 131 15.18 10.71 3.61
C CYS A 131 16.48 11.50 3.81
N HIS A 132 17.59 10.80 4.05
CA HIS A 132 18.90 11.41 4.20
C HIS A 132 19.49 11.77 2.82
N CYS A 133 19.26 13.01 2.37
CA CYS A 133 19.63 13.48 1.04
C CYS A 133 21.12 13.82 0.90
N ARG A 134 21.62 13.64 -0.32
CA ARG A 134 22.94 14.12 -0.74
C ARG A 134 22.98 15.65 -0.81
N PRO A 135 24.17 16.28 -0.77
CA PRO A 135 24.30 17.73 -0.85
C PRO A 135 23.60 18.32 -2.08
N GLY A 136 22.77 19.35 -1.87
CA GLY A 136 22.04 20.04 -2.93
C GLY A 136 20.77 19.34 -3.43
N VAL A 137 20.54 18.08 -3.06
CA VAL A 137 19.32 17.33 -3.38
C VAL A 137 18.23 17.65 -2.37
N ILE A 138 17.00 17.82 -2.83
CA ILE A 138 15.85 18.24 -2.03
C ILE A 138 14.65 17.28 -2.19
N GLY A 139 13.60 17.54 -1.42
CA GLY A 139 12.37 16.74 -1.38
C GLY A 139 12.40 15.66 -0.30
N ARG A 140 11.22 15.19 0.12
CA ARG A 140 11.08 14.15 1.15
C ARG A 140 11.84 12.87 0.77
N ARG A 141 11.81 12.53 -0.52
CA ARG A 141 12.43 11.35 -1.11
C ARG A 141 13.82 11.58 -1.68
N CYS A 142 14.35 12.81 -1.64
CA CYS A 142 15.62 13.18 -2.28
C CYS A 142 15.62 12.95 -3.81
N ASP A 143 14.53 13.31 -4.47
CA ASP A 143 14.23 13.04 -5.88
C ASP A 143 14.21 14.29 -6.76
N SER A 144 14.53 15.46 -6.20
CA SER A 144 14.49 16.74 -6.92
C SER A 144 15.66 17.65 -6.56
N CYS A 145 15.86 18.66 -7.41
CA CYS A 145 16.87 19.71 -7.26
C CYS A 145 16.18 21.08 -7.23
N SER A 146 16.81 22.08 -6.60
CA SER A 146 16.26 23.45 -6.59
C SER A 146 16.22 24.09 -7.97
N ASN A 147 17.10 23.68 -8.88
CA ASN A 147 17.09 24.12 -10.28
C ASN A 147 16.21 23.16 -11.11
N PRO A 148 15.19 23.64 -11.84
CA PRO A 148 14.30 22.81 -12.66
C PRO A 148 15.02 22.08 -13.80
N PHE A 149 16.21 22.55 -14.20
CA PHE A 149 17.04 21.92 -15.23
C PHE A 149 18.15 21.04 -14.65
N ALA A 150 18.16 20.79 -13.33
CA ALA A 150 19.17 19.92 -12.72
C ALA A 150 18.65 18.50 -12.47
N GLU A 151 19.47 17.51 -12.83
CA GLU A 151 19.23 16.10 -12.57
C GLU A 151 19.92 15.67 -11.26
N VAL A 152 19.23 14.79 -10.52
CA VAL A 152 19.79 14.18 -9.31
C VAL A 152 20.77 13.07 -9.69
N THR A 153 22.02 13.22 -9.28
CA THR A 153 23.11 12.25 -9.49
C THR A 153 23.70 11.80 -8.15
N LEU A 154 24.61 10.82 -8.19
CA LEU A 154 25.35 10.36 -7.00
C LEU A 154 26.24 11.46 -6.38
N ARG A 155 26.58 12.50 -7.15
CA ARG A 155 27.39 13.65 -6.71
C ARG A 155 26.55 14.83 -6.23
N GLY A 156 25.23 14.74 -6.32
CA GLY A 156 24.29 15.83 -6.04
C GLY A 156 23.57 16.27 -7.32
N CYS A 157 23.22 17.55 -7.40
CA CYS A 157 22.48 18.10 -8.53
C CYS A 157 23.41 18.59 -9.66
N GLU A 158 23.25 18.05 -10.86
CA GLU A 158 24.01 18.43 -12.05
C GLU A 158 23.08 19.05 -13.10
N VAL A 159 23.42 20.24 -13.60
CA VAL A 159 22.60 20.98 -14.57
C VAL A 159 22.68 20.34 -15.96
N VAL A 160 21.51 20.15 -16.57
CA VAL A 160 21.32 19.70 -17.95
C VAL A 160 20.90 20.90 -18.79
N TYR A 161 21.55 21.10 -19.95
CA TYR A 161 21.40 22.32 -20.75
C TYR A 161 20.56 22.15 -22.02
N ASP A 162 20.35 20.93 -22.49
CA ASP A 162 19.76 20.59 -23.79
C ASP A 162 18.40 19.89 -23.67
N SER A 163 17.97 19.61 -22.45
CA SER A 163 16.82 18.75 -22.17
C SER A 163 16.27 19.00 -20.77
N CYS A 164 15.02 18.61 -20.55
CA CYS A 164 14.49 18.50 -19.20
C CYS A 164 15.09 17.26 -18.51
N PRO A 165 15.61 17.39 -17.27
CA PRO A 165 16.26 16.30 -16.55
C PRO A 165 15.26 15.21 -16.16
N LYS A 166 15.76 14.02 -15.78
CA LYS A 166 14.89 13.00 -15.19
C LYS A 166 14.20 13.55 -13.93
N ALA A 167 12.88 13.39 -13.83
CA ALA A 167 12.09 13.97 -12.74
C ALA A 167 10.98 13.03 -12.27
N TYR A 168 10.69 13.03 -10.96
CA TYR A 168 9.55 12.32 -10.40
C TYR A 168 8.38 13.29 -10.17
N SER A 169 7.21 12.99 -10.71
CA SER A 169 6.00 13.79 -10.47
C SER A 169 4.75 12.94 -10.69
N ARG A 170 3.73 13.15 -9.83
CA ARG A 170 2.45 12.42 -9.87
C ARG A 170 2.62 10.89 -9.93
N GLU A 171 3.55 10.39 -9.12
CA GLU A 171 3.87 8.96 -9.02
C GLU A 171 4.53 8.33 -10.26
N ILE A 172 4.96 9.15 -11.22
CA ILE A 172 5.61 8.71 -12.46
C ILE A 172 7.04 9.25 -12.52
N TRP A 173 7.97 8.39 -12.97
CA TRP A 173 9.33 8.79 -13.32
C TRP A 173 9.40 9.21 -14.79
N TRP A 174 9.52 10.52 -15.01
CA TRP A 174 9.66 11.12 -16.33
C TRP A 174 11.13 11.02 -16.77
N PRO A 175 11.42 10.40 -17.92
CA PRO A 175 12.78 10.27 -18.42
C PRO A 175 13.29 11.61 -18.92
N ARG A 176 14.62 11.74 -19.06
CA ARG A 176 15.22 12.91 -19.70
C ARG A 176 14.67 13.06 -21.13
N THR A 177 14.21 14.26 -21.48
CA THR A 177 13.47 14.53 -22.72
C THR A 177 13.95 15.86 -23.30
N PHE A 178 14.15 15.93 -24.62
CA PHE A 178 14.61 17.17 -25.27
C PHE A 178 13.55 18.26 -25.18
N PHE A 179 13.98 19.51 -25.32
CA PHE A 179 13.06 20.64 -25.30
C PHE A 179 12.05 20.57 -26.44
N ASP A 180 10.84 21.06 -26.14
CA ASP A 180 9.68 21.12 -27.01
C ASP A 180 9.14 19.74 -27.46
N GLU A 181 9.47 18.68 -26.73
CA GLU A 181 8.90 17.35 -26.91
C GLU A 181 7.84 17.01 -25.85
N ILE A 182 6.87 16.19 -26.25
CA ILE A 182 5.93 15.52 -25.35
C ILE A 182 6.40 14.08 -25.17
N VAL A 183 6.54 13.66 -23.92
CA VAL A 183 6.86 12.28 -23.57
C VAL A 183 5.63 11.58 -23.01
N GLU A 184 5.50 10.29 -23.32
CA GLU A 184 4.46 9.39 -22.84
C GLU A 184 5.04 8.40 -21.82
N GLN A 185 4.29 8.11 -20.77
CA GLN A 185 4.60 7.11 -19.75
C GLN A 185 3.34 6.37 -19.33
N ASP A 186 3.52 5.19 -18.74
CA ASP A 186 2.41 4.44 -18.14
C ASP A 186 1.81 5.22 -16.96
N CYS A 187 0.50 5.09 -16.80
CA CYS A 187 -0.23 5.64 -15.67
C CYS A 187 0.24 5.04 -14.32
N PRO A 188 0.03 5.76 -13.20
CA PRO A 188 0.50 5.31 -11.89
C PRO A 188 -0.21 4.04 -11.41
N GLU A 189 0.39 3.37 -10.43
CA GLU A 189 -0.12 2.12 -9.88
C GLU A 189 -1.58 2.26 -9.42
N GLY A 190 -2.42 1.28 -9.77
CA GLY A 190 -3.87 1.34 -9.52
C GLY A 190 -4.67 2.03 -10.63
N SER A 191 -4.03 2.39 -11.74
CA SER A 191 -4.69 2.90 -12.94
C SER A 191 -4.08 2.34 -14.23
N VAL A 192 -4.80 2.46 -15.34
CA VAL A 192 -4.41 1.96 -16.67
C VAL A 192 -4.58 3.08 -17.69
N GLY A 193 -3.65 3.17 -18.64
CA GLY A 193 -3.65 4.16 -19.71
C GLY A 193 -2.27 4.78 -19.91
N THR A 194 -2.23 5.91 -20.60
CA THR A 194 -1.00 6.66 -20.88
C THR A 194 -1.12 8.07 -20.31
N ALA A 195 -0.09 8.47 -19.57
CA ALA A 195 0.13 9.82 -19.10
C ALA A 195 1.12 10.53 -20.03
N THR A 196 0.93 11.83 -20.25
CA THR A 196 1.84 12.62 -21.07
C THR A 196 2.42 13.79 -20.30
N ARG A 197 3.59 14.29 -20.72
CA ARG A 197 4.18 15.48 -20.13
C ARG A 197 5.01 16.24 -21.16
N PHE A 198 4.86 17.56 -21.15
CA PHE A 198 5.59 18.45 -22.06
C PHE A 198 6.85 19.01 -21.40
N CYS A 199 7.96 18.97 -22.13
CA CYS A 199 9.22 19.61 -21.75
C CYS A 199 9.39 20.93 -22.50
N SER A 200 9.42 22.05 -21.78
CA SER A 200 9.62 23.39 -22.37
C SER A 200 11.05 23.88 -22.18
N GLU A 201 11.62 24.54 -23.20
CA GLU A 201 12.92 25.20 -23.09
C GLU A 201 12.96 26.28 -22.00
N GLN A 202 11.87 27.05 -21.84
CA GLN A 202 11.86 28.23 -20.95
C GLN A 202 11.63 27.89 -19.48
N HIS A 203 10.74 26.93 -19.22
CA HIS A 203 10.25 26.62 -17.87
C HIS A 203 10.63 25.21 -17.40
N GLY A 204 11.26 24.41 -18.26
CA GLY A 204 11.52 23.00 -18.01
C GLY A 204 10.22 22.19 -18.08
N TRP A 205 10.08 21.26 -17.15
CA TRP A 205 8.91 20.37 -17.12
C TRP A 205 7.60 21.11 -16.80
N GLY A 206 6.59 20.92 -17.64
CA GLY A 206 5.21 21.27 -17.31
C GLY A 206 4.57 20.32 -16.27
N GLU A 207 3.35 20.63 -15.87
CA GLU A 207 2.52 19.70 -15.08
C GLU A 207 2.18 18.45 -15.92
N PRO A 208 2.32 17.22 -15.36
CA PRO A 208 1.91 16.00 -16.04
C PRO A 208 0.41 15.99 -16.37
N ASP A 209 0.08 15.59 -17.60
CA ASP A 209 -1.30 15.33 -18.02
C ASP A 209 -1.64 13.86 -17.78
N LEU A 210 -2.53 13.63 -16.81
CA LEU A 210 -3.05 12.32 -16.42
C LEU A 210 -4.47 12.08 -16.96
N PHE A 211 -4.94 12.87 -17.92
CA PHE A 211 -6.29 12.74 -18.45
C PHE A 211 -6.51 11.37 -19.12
N GLY A 212 -5.46 10.79 -19.73
CA GLY A 212 -5.49 9.45 -20.31
C GLY A 212 -5.52 8.29 -19.30
N CYS A 213 -5.41 8.56 -18.00
CA CYS A 213 -5.41 7.54 -16.96
C CYS A 213 -6.83 7.18 -16.50
N THR A 214 -7.07 5.88 -16.33
CA THR A 214 -8.33 5.31 -15.86
C THR A 214 -8.08 4.47 -14.62
N SER A 215 -8.75 4.77 -13.52
CA SER A 215 -8.63 3.99 -12.29
C SER A 215 -9.17 2.57 -12.49
N LEU A 216 -8.57 1.57 -11.83
CA LEU A 216 -9.00 0.17 -11.97
C LEU A 216 -10.49 -0.05 -11.69
N SER A 217 -11.10 0.73 -10.79
CA SER A 217 -12.55 0.67 -10.50
C SER A 217 -13.45 1.08 -11.69
N PHE A 218 -12.92 1.80 -12.68
CA PHE A 218 -13.64 2.32 -13.84
C PHE A 218 -13.33 1.57 -15.13
N VAL A 219 -12.32 0.69 -15.16
CA VAL A 219 -11.91 -0.02 -16.38
C VAL A 219 -13.02 -0.90 -16.94
N GLU A 220 -13.71 -1.67 -16.08
CA GLU A 220 -14.82 -2.52 -16.50
C GLU A 220 -16.01 -1.69 -17.02
N LEU A 221 -16.31 -0.58 -16.35
CA LEU A 221 -17.32 0.36 -16.80
C LEU A 221 -16.95 0.92 -18.19
N ALA A 222 -15.71 1.32 -18.41
CA ALA A 222 -15.26 1.86 -19.69
C ALA A 222 -15.53 0.89 -20.87
N ASP A 223 -15.28 -0.41 -20.67
CA ASP A 223 -15.56 -1.44 -21.69
C ASP A 223 -17.07 -1.56 -21.97
N GLN A 224 -17.89 -1.62 -20.91
CA GLN A 224 -19.34 -1.67 -21.01
C GLN A 224 -19.90 -0.43 -21.75
N LEU A 225 -19.36 0.76 -21.48
CA LEU A 225 -19.73 1.99 -22.19
C LEU A 225 -19.43 1.89 -23.68
N GLY A 226 -18.27 1.33 -24.03
CA GLY A 226 -17.88 1.10 -25.42
C GLY A 226 -18.87 0.19 -26.16
N ASN A 227 -19.37 -0.85 -25.49
CA ASN A 227 -20.38 -1.77 -26.06
C ASN A 227 -21.74 -1.07 -26.25
N LEU A 228 -22.16 -0.24 -25.31
CA LEU A 228 -23.36 0.59 -25.42
C LEU A 228 -23.27 1.59 -26.58
N GLN A 229 -22.15 2.30 -26.71
CA GLN A 229 -21.96 3.29 -27.78
C GLN A 229 -21.89 2.66 -29.17
N LYS A 230 -21.35 1.45 -29.28
CA LYS A 230 -21.32 0.69 -30.54
C LYS A 230 -22.67 0.05 -30.91
N GLY A 231 -23.70 0.21 -30.07
CA GLY A 231 -25.02 -0.39 -30.28
C GLY A 231 -25.01 -1.92 -30.16
N LEU A 232 -23.99 -2.50 -29.53
CA LEU A 232 -23.89 -3.94 -29.32
C LEU A 232 -24.74 -4.42 -28.13
N MET A 233 -25.20 -3.48 -27.30
CA MET A 233 -26.01 -3.73 -26.13
C MET A 233 -27.07 -2.63 -26.00
N GLU A 234 -28.32 -3.02 -25.75
CA GLU A 234 -29.42 -2.08 -25.49
C GLU A 234 -29.65 -1.93 -23.99
N LEU A 235 -29.85 -0.69 -23.54
CA LEU A 235 -30.18 -0.40 -22.15
C LEU A 235 -31.61 -0.87 -21.82
N ASN A 236 -31.77 -1.54 -20.69
CA ASN A 236 -33.07 -1.86 -20.09
C ASN A 236 -33.14 -1.32 -18.65
N THR A 237 -34.34 -1.29 -18.06
CA THR A 237 -34.57 -0.69 -16.74
C THR A 237 -33.75 -1.39 -15.63
N SER A 238 -33.57 -2.71 -15.69
CA SER A 238 -32.77 -3.45 -14.69
C SER A 238 -31.27 -3.13 -14.78
N LEU A 239 -30.75 -3.05 -16.00
CA LEU A 239 -29.34 -2.76 -16.26
C LEU A 239 -28.99 -1.31 -15.91
N VAL A 240 -29.95 -0.39 -16.07
CA VAL A 240 -29.82 1.00 -15.63
C VAL A 240 -29.62 1.10 -14.10
N VAL A 241 -30.38 0.33 -13.32
CA VAL A 241 -30.20 0.27 -11.85
C VAL A 241 -28.85 -0.33 -11.49
N GLU A 242 -28.45 -1.41 -12.16
CA GLU A 242 -27.16 -2.06 -11.94
C GLU A 242 -25.98 -1.11 -12.23
N TYR A 243 -25.97 -0.44 -13.38
CA TYR A 243 -24.92 0.51 -13.72
C TYR A 243 -24.88 1.71 -12.79
N ALA A 244 -26.03 2.22 -12.32
CA ALA A 244 -26.06 3.28 -11.34
C ALA A 244 -25.38 2.86 -10.02
N HIS A 245 -25.61 1.63 -9.56
CA HIS A 245 -24.96 1.10 -8.36
C HIS A 245 -23.44 0.87 -8.57
N GLN A 246 -23.04 0.34 -9.73
CA GLN A 246 -21.63 0.12 -10.06
C GLN A 246 -20.86 1.46 -10.13
N LEU A 247 -21.42 2.48 -10.77
CA LEU A 247 -20.84 3.83 -10.83
C LEU A 247 -20.65 4.42 -9.42
N GLN A 248 -21.66 4.30 -8.56
CA GLN A 248 -21.57 4.78 -7.19
C GLN A 248 -20.47 4.05 -6.40
N THR A 249 -20.39 2.73 -6.57
CA THR A 249 -19.35 1.90 -5.93
C THR A 249 -17.97 2.31 -6.41
N ALA A 250 -17.79 2.53 -7.71
CA ALA A 250 -16.53 2.95 -8.31
C ALA A 250 -16.09 4.34 -7.81
N VAL A 251 -17.00 5.32 -7.79
CA VAL A 251 -16.75 6.66 -7.24
C VAL A 251 -16.44 6.61 -5.74
N ASN A 252 -17.11 5.73 -4.99
CA ASN A 252 -16.89 5.65 -3.55
C ASN A 252 -15.54 5.06 -3.18
N LYS A 253 -15.09 4.05 -3.93
CA LYS A 253 -13.83 3.33 -3.74
C LYS A 253 -12.61 4.13 -4.21
N THR A 254 -12.79 5.03 -5.17
CA THR A 254 -11.67 5.67 -5.87
C THR A 254 -11.53 7.13 -5.44
N PHE A 255 -10.36 7.49 -4.91
CA PHE A 255 -10.01 8.87 -4.59
C PHE A 255 -8.49 9.08 -4.64
N PRO A 256 -7.98 10.07 -5.39
CA PRO A 256 -8.68 11.00 -6.30
C PRO A 256 -9.15 10.31 -7.60
N LEU A 257 -10.02 10.98 -8.35
CA LEU A 257 -10.47 10.53 -9.69
C LEU A 257 -9.61 11.18 -10.78
N TYR A 258 -9.28 10.41 -11.82
CA TYR A 258 -8.61 10.93 -13.02
C TYR A 258 -9.61 11.58 -13.98
N GLY A 259 -9.08 12.29 -14.99
CA GLY A 259 -9.88 12.94 -16.02
C GLY A 259 -10.78 11.95 -16.77
N ASN A 260 -10.24 10.80 -17.16
CA ASN A 260 -11.02 9.77 -17.85
C ASN A 260 -12.11 9.16 -16.95
N ASP A 261 -11.86 8.98 -15.65
CA ASP A 261 -12.87 8.46 -14.71
C ASP A 261 -14.11 9.37 -14.68
N VAL A 262 -13.88 10.69 -14.66
CA VAL A 262 -14.95 11.70 -14.72
C VAL A 262 -15.65 11.68 -16.08
N LEU A 263 -14.90 11.51 -17.17
CA LEU A 263 -15.47 11.41 -18.51
C LEU A 263 -16.37 10.18 -18.65
N ILE A 264 -15.89 9.00 -18.24
CA ILE A 264 -16.65 7.74 -18.23
C ILE A 264 -17.92 7.92 -17.42
N PHE A 265 -17.82 8.45 -16.20
CA PHE A 265 -18.98 8.73 -15.36
C PHE A 265 -20.00 9.63 -16.08
N SER A 266 -19.54 10.73 -16.69
CA SER A 266 -20.42 11.69 -17.36
C SER A 266 -21.14 11.08 -18.58
N LEU A 267 -20.45 10.25 -19.35
CA LEU A 267 -21.00 9.61 -20.55
C LEU A 267 -22.01 8.52 -20.17
N PHE A 268 -21.69 7.68 -19.19
CA PHE A 268 -22.65 6.71 -18.66
C PHE A 268 -23.88 7.38 -18.09
N PHE A 269 -23.67 8.41 -17.28
CA PHE A 269 -24.76 9.14 -16.67
C PHE A 269 -25.67 9.75 -17.74
N HIS A 270 -25.09 10.30 -18.82
CA HIS A 270 -25.86 10.76 -19.96
C HIS A 270 -26.73 9.66 -20.58
N GLN A 271 -26.17 8.47 -20.83
CA GLN A 271 -26.93 7.34 -21.39
C GLN A 271 -28.09 6.89 -20.49
N ILE A 272 -27.84 6.79 -19.19
CA ILE A 272 -28.86 6.46 -18.19
C ILE A 272 -30.01 7.48 -18.22
N ILE A 273 -29.68 8.78 -18.21
CA ILE A 273 -30.67 9.85 -18.26
C ILE A 273 -31.47 9.84 -19.57
N GLN A 274 -30.81 9.63 -20.71
CA GLN A 274 -31.51 9.54 -22.00
C GLN A 274 -32.48 8.35 -22.03
N HIS A 275 -32.08 7.20 -21.48
CA HIS A 275 -32.95 6.04 -21.36
C HIS A 275 -34.16 6.33 -20.45
N GLU A 276 -33.94 6.89 -19.27
CA GLU A 276 -35.02 7.27 -18.33
C GLU A 276 -35.99 8.30 -18.94
N LYS A 277 -35.50 9.26 -19.75
CA LYS A 277 -36.35 10.25 -20.43
C LYS A 277 -37.38 9.61 -21.37
N GLN A 278 -37.10 8.43 -21.93
CA GLN A 278 -38.00 7.72 -22.85
C GLN A 278 -39.03 6.83 -22.13
N LYS A 279 -38.88 6.57 -20.83
CA LYS A 279 -39.78 5.72 -20.05
C LYS A 279 -40.88 6.54 -19.36
N ALA A 280 -42.02 5.90 -19.11
CA ALA A 280 -43.14 6.49 -18.39
C ALA A 280 -43.86 5.42 -17.55
N GLY A 281 -44.56 5.82 -16.48
CA GLY A 281 -45.40 4.90 -15.71
C GLY A 281 -44.63 4.02 -14.71
N LEU A 282 -44.78 2.70 -14.80
CA LEU A 282 -44.14 1.70 -13.92
C LEU A 282 -42.72 1.31 -14.38
N ASP A 283 -42.33 1.71 -15.61
CA ASP A 283 -41.03 1.39 -16.22
C ASP A 283 -39.90 2.37 -15.83
N LEU A 284 -40.19 3.31 -14.91
CA LEU A 284 -39.24 4.29 -14.41
C LEU A 284 -38.34 3.67 -13.33
N SER A 285 -37.02 3.73 -13.52
CA SER A 285 -36.05 3.07 -12.62
C SER A 285 -36.13 3.59 -11.17
N HIS A 286 -36.41 4.87 -10.97
CA HIS A 286 -36.54 5.46 -9.62
C HIS A 286 -37.79 5.00 -8.84
N ARG A 287 -38.78 4.41 -9.52
CA ARG A 287 -39.95 3.79 -8.85
C ARG A 287 -39.67 2.35 -8.46
N GLN A 288 -38.73 1.70 -9.14
CA GLN A 288 -38.29 0.34 -8.87
C GLN A 288 -37.18 0.31 -7.81
N ASP A 289 -36.34 1.36 -7.75
CA ASP A 289 -35.31 1.52 -6.72
C ASP A 289 -35.29 2.95 -6.13
N ARG A 290 -35.48 3.03 -4.81
CA ARG A 290 -35.45 4.27 -4.01
C ARG A 290 -34.07 4.94 -3.97
N TYR A 291 -32.99 4.20 -4.21
CA TYR A 291 -31.61 4.68 -4.13
C TYR A 291 -31.05 5.18 -5.47
N PHE A 292 -31.79 4.96 -6.56
CA PHE A 292 -31.39 5.39 -7.91
C PHE A 292 -31.05 6.89 -8.02
N ILE A 293 -31.81 7.75 -7.34
CA ILE A 293 -31.60 9.21 -7.33
C ILE A 293 -30.52 9.64 -6.31
N LYS A 294 -30.24 8.81 -5.30
CA LYS A 294 -29.18 9.10 -4.32
C LYS A 294 -27.78 8.80 -4.86
N ALA A 295 -27.66 7.79 -5.72
CA ALA A 295 -26.38 7.32 -6.27
C ALA A 295 -25.52 8.40 -6.97
N PRO A 296 -26.07 9.36 -7.73
CA PRO A 296 -25.28 10.38 -8.43
C PRO A 296 -25.01 11.66 -7.61
N LEU A 297 -25.59 11.82 -6.41
CA LEU A 297 -25.77 13.12 -5.74
C LEU A 297 -25.16 13.19 -4.33
N ASP A 298 -24.20 12.34 -3.97
CA ASP A 298 -23.49 12.52 -2.70
C ASP A 298 -22.56 13.75 -2.76
N GLN A 299 -23.14 14.92 -2.49
CA GLN A 299 -22.50 16.24 -2.47
C GLN A 299 -21.52 16.43 -1.30
N SER A 300 -21.34 15.42 -0.44
CA SER A 300 -20.39 15.48 0.69
C SER A 300 -18.92 15.47 0.27
N ARG A 301 -18.62 15.26 -1.03
CA ARG A 301 -17.25 15.21 -1.54
C ARG A 301 -16.83 16.49 -2.28
N PRO A 302 -15.63 17.05 -2.00
CA PRO A 302 -15.19 18.37 -2.48
C PRO A 302 -15.01 18.53 -4.01
N TRP A 303 -15.06 17.46 -4.79
CA TRP A 303 -15.01 17.56 -6.27
C TRP A 303 -16.36 17.96 -6.89
N ALA A 304 -17.47 17.85 -6.14
CA ALA A 304 -18.84 18.17 -6.60
C ALA A 304 -19.04 19.66 -6.99
N THR A 305 -18.19 20.57 -6.54
CA THR A 305 -18.41 22.03 -6.69
C THR A 305 -17.49 22.72 -7.68
N ALA A 306 -16.32 22.17 -8.02
CA ALA A 306 -15.36 22.85 -8.92
C ALA A 306 -15.42 22.36 -10.37
N GLN A 307 -15.47 21.04 -10.61
CA GLN A 307 -15.42 20.47 -11.97
C GLN A 307 -16.82 20.14 -12.53
N LEU A 308 -17.76 19.65 -11.70
CA LEU A 308 -19.13 19.33 -12.17
C LEU A 308 -19.88 20.57 -12.63
N ASN A 309 -19.68 21.72 -11.97
CA ASN A 309 -20.45 22.94 -12.27
C ASN A 309 -20.28 23.45 -13.71
N HIS A 310 -19.19 23.08 -14.41
CA HIS A 310 -18.96 23.43 -15.81
C HIS A 310 -19.68 22.47 -16.78
N TRP A 311 -19.70 21.17 -16.48
CA TRP A 311 -20.18 20.13 -17.41
C TRP A 311 -21.62 19.66 -17.16
N ILE A 312 -22.14 19.79 -15.93
CA ILE A 312 -23.41 19.21 -15.48
C ILE A 312 -24.56 20.24 -15.44
N LYS A 313 -24.28 21.54 -15.51
CA LYS A 313 -25.36 22.56 -15.47
C LYS A 313 -26.32 22.52 -16.66
N GLN A 314 -25.89 22.04 -17.84
CA GLN A 314 -26.77 22.06 -19.02
C GLN A 314 -27.81 20.91 -19.07
N PRO A 315 -27.49 19.65 -18.69
CA PRO A 315 -28.50 18.58 -18.69
C PRO A 315 -29.45 18.61 -17.49
N TRP A 316 -29.04 19.20 -16.36
CA TRP A 316 -29.78 19.11 -15.08
C TRP A 316 -30.87 20.17 -14.90
N THR A 317 -30.75 21.33 -15.55
CA THR A 317 -31.82 22.35 -15.55
C THR A 317 -33.09 21.85 -16.26
N GLU A 318 -32.98 21.04 -17.32
CA GLU A 318 -34.15 20.41 -17.94
C GLU A 318 -34.82 19.37 -17.03
N LEU A 319 -34.04 18.64 -16.24
CA LEU A 319 -34.54 17.60 -15.32
C LEU A 319 -35.25 18.19 -14.10
N SER A 320 -34.74 19.29 -13.52
CA SER A 320 -35.39 19.97 -12.39
C SER A 320 -36.75 20.58 -12.76
N PHE A 321 -36.95 20.90 -14.03
CA PHE A 321 -38.24 21.40 -14.54
C PHE A 321 -39.26 20.27 -14.79
N ARG A 322 -38.83 19.06 -15.18
CA ARG A 322 -39.72 17.91 -15.44
C ARG A 322 -40.05 17.09 -14.20
N PHE A 323 -39.07 16.90 -13.32
CA PHE A 323 -39.25 16.25 -12.04
C PHE A 323 -39.28 17.35 -11.00
N LYS A 324 -40.41 17.58 -10.31
CA LYS A 324 -40.48 18.46 -9.13
C LYS A 324 -39.58 17.92 -8.00
N ILE A 325 -38.27 17.97 -8.21
CA ILE A 325 -37.27 17.70 -7.20
C ILE A 325 -37.22 19.00 -6.43
N HIS A 326 -37.97 19.05 -5.33
CA HIS A 326 -37.79 20.12 -4.36
C HIS A 326 -36.32 20.13 -3.97
N ARG A 327 -35.71 21.31 -4.10
CA ARG A 327 -34.54 21.70 -3.31
C ARG A 327 -34.70 21.08 -1.93
N ILE A 328 -33.79 20.18 -1.58
CA ILE A 328 -33.46 20.01 -0.16
C ILE A 328 -32.62 21.24 0.15
N ASP A 329 -33.30 22.38 0.23
CA ASP A 329 -32.79 23.53 0.95
C ASP A 329 -32.58 23.01 2.38
N SER A 330 -31.36 23.18 2.85
CA SER A 330 -30.99 23.35 4.26
C SER A 330 -32.20 23.61 5.16
N VAL A 331 -32.36 22.79 6.20
CA VAL A 331 -33.23 23.12 7.33
C VAL A 331 -32.57 22.60 8.61
N PRO A 332 -32.61 23.36 9.70
CA PRO A 332 -32.15 24.73 9.93
C PRO A 332 -30.81 24.79 10.68
#